data_AF-A0A939FLR4-F1
#
_entry.id   AF-A0A939FLR4-F1
#
_cell.length_a   1.000
_cell.length_b   1.000
_cell.length_c   1.000
_cell.angle_alpha   90.00
_cell.angle_beta   90.00
_cell.angle_gamma   90.00
#
_symmetry.space_group_name_H-M   'P 1'
#
loop_
_entity.id
_entity.type
_entity.pdbx_description
1 polymer ?
#
loop_
_entity_poly.entity_id
_entity_poly.type
_entity_poly.pdbx_seq_one_letter_code
_entity_poly.pdbx_strand_id
1 'polypeptide(L)'
;MCTVYLVSGMYKVQGERWQNGTAIYYILRVGEFGWPGVNRFIYEHATLVVAATYATVFFQIAFSFLLLKRSLRPFAVAGGILLHLGIGLFMSGLVTFSATMIALELVIMGDGHYKRLADRVRKALGSRKDLAATVLAEPVKSS
;
A
#
# COMPACT_ATOMS: atom_id res chain seq x y z
N MET A 1 11.98 3.72 10.83
CA MET A 1 11.34 3.07 9.66
C MET A 1 12.18 1.94 9.09
N CYS A 2 13.40 2.19 8.59
CA CYS A 2 14.27 1.12 8.06
C CYS A 2 14.51 -0.02 9.07
N THR A 3 14.90 0.30 10.31
CA THR A 3 15.10 -0.70 11.38
C THR A 3 13.80 -1.40 11.78
N VAL A 4 12.69 -0.64 11.86
CA VAL A 4 11.36 -1.19 12.21
C VAL A 4 10.95 -2.25 11.20
N TYR A 5 11.06 -1.95 9.91
CA TYR A 5 10.73 -2.86 8.82
C TYR A 5 11.66 -4.08 8.79
N LEU A 6 12.98 -3.87 8.91
CA LEU A 6 13.96 -4.96 8.91
C LEU A 6 13.74 -5.92 10.07
N VAL A 7 13.65 -5.39 11.31
CA VAL A 7 13.44 -6.20 12.51
C VAL A 7 12.10 -6.92 12.45
N SER A 8 11.04 -6.24 12.00
CA SER A 8 9.71 -6.83 11.83
C SER A 8 9.71 -7.99 10.82
N GLY A 9 10.44 -7.86 9.72
CA GLY A 9 10.64 -8.94 8.75
C GLY A 9 11.46 -10.10 9.32
N MET A 10 12.59 -9.81 9.95
CA MET A 10 13.46 -10.82 10.58
C MET A 10 12.75 -11.60 11.69
N TYR A 11 11.88 -10.94 12.46
CA TYR A 11 11.07 -11.59 13.49
C TYR A 11 10.04 -12.56 12.87
N LYS A 12 9.47 -12.19 11.72
CA LYS A 12 8.55 -13.07 10.99
C LYS A 12 9.27 -14.29 10.41
N VAL A 13 10.48 -14.13 9.88
CA VAL A 13 11.28 -15.27 9.39
C VAL A 13 11.50 -16.34 10.45
N GLN A 14 11.57 -15.97 11.73
CA GLN A 14 11.74 -16.90 12.85
C GLN A 14 10.43 -17.55 13.33
N GLY A 15 9.27 -17.03 12.92
CA GLY A 15 7.98 -17.54 13.36
C GLY A 15 7.50 -18.73 12.51
N GLU A 16 7.18 -19.84 13.16
CA GLU A 16 6.72 -21.08 12.50
C GLU A 16 5.54 -20.86 11.54
N ARG A 17 4.56 -20.02 11.91
CA ARG A 17 3.40 -19.71 11.06
C ARG A 17 3.78 -18.96 9.77
N TRP A 18 4.82 -18.15 9.80
CA TRP A 18 5.30 -17.42 8.63
C TRP A 18 6.13 -18.33 7.73
N GLN A 19 6.93 -19.22 8.32
CA GLN A 19 7.68 -20.25 7.59
C GLN A 19 6.75 -21.25 6.89
N ASN A 20 5.63 -21.59 7.52
CA ASN A 20 4.62 -22.49 6.95
C ASN A 20 3.67 -21.79 5.96
N GLY A 21 3.81 -20.48 5.73
CA GLY A 21 2.94 -19.71 4.83
C GLY A 21 1.49 -19.54 5.32
N THR A 22 1.21 -19.82 6.60
CA THR A 22 -0.15 -19.81 7.19
C THR A 22 -0.43 -18.58 8.06
N ALA A 23 0.55 -17.72 8.30
CA ALA A 23 0.42 -16.60 9.24
C ALA A 23 -0.79 -15.70 8.94
N ILE A 24 -0.97 -15.26 7.70
CA ILE A 24 -2.09 -14.39 7.33
C ILE A 24 -3.44 -15.08 7.54
N TYR A 25 -3.53 -16.39 7.29
CA TYR A 25 -4.74 -17.17 7.52
C TYR A 25 -5.16 -17.24 8.98
N TYR A 26 -4.19 -17.35 9.90
CA TYR A 26 -4.47 -17.25 11.32
C TYR A 26 -4.87 -15.83 11.73
N ILE A 27 -4.15 -14.81 11.26
CA ILE A 27 -4.42 -13.41 11.61
C ILE A 27 -5.84 -12.99 11.18
N LEU A 28 -6.25 -13.33 9.96
CA LEU A 28 -7.58 -12.99 9.44
C LEU A 28 -8.73 -13.68 10.16
N ARG A 29 -8.45 -14.72 10.98
CA ARG A 29 -9.45 -15.48 11.73
C ARG A 29 -9.42 -15.20 13.23
N VAL A 30 -8.53 -14.32 13.69
CA VAL A 30 -8.65 -13.75 15.03
C VAL A 30 -9.84 -12.79 15.02
N GLY A 31 -10.87 -13.10 15.80
CA GLY A 31 -12.12 -12.34 15.82
C GLY A 31 -11.95 -10.86 16.17
N GLU A 32 -10.91 -10.51 16.93
CA GLU A 32 -10.61 -9.13 17.31
C GLU A 32 -10.12 -8.26 16.16
N PHE A 33 -9.59 -8.86 15.09
CA PHE A 33 -8.99 -8.12 13.98
C PHE A 33 -9.79 -8.26 12.67
N GLY A 34 -10.87 -9.03 12.62
CA GLY A 34 -11.57 -9.32 11.37
C GLY A 34 -12.86 -8.53 11.13
N TRP A 35 -13.13 -8.21 9.86
CA TRP A 35 -14.47 -7.78 9.43
C TRP A 35 -15.37 -9.01 9.18
N PRO A 36 -16.63 -9.02 9.64
CA PRO A 36 -17.59 -10.03 9.22
C PRO A 36 -17.77 -9.98 7.70
N GLY A 37 -17.53 -11.09 6.99
CA GLY A 37 -17.78 -11.23 5.54
C GLY A 37 -16.61 -10.83 4.61
N VAL A 38 -15.79 -9.82 4.93
CA VAL A 38 -14.66 -9.40 4.06
C VAL A 38 -13.50 -10.40 4.12
N ASN A 39 -13.21 -10.94 5.30
CA ASN A 39 -12.08 -11.85 5.50
C ASN A 39 -12.29 -13.20 4.82
N ARG A 40 -13.57 -13.59 4.60
CA ARG A 40 -13.98 -14.86 4.00
C ARG A 40 -13.38 -15.07 2.61
N PHE A 41 -13.42 -14.03 1.79
CA PHE A 41 -12.86 -14.08 0.45
C PHE A 41 -11.36 -14.41 0.43
N ILE A 42 -10.58 -13.89 1.38
CA ILE A 42 -9.12 -14.10 1.38
C ILE A 42 -8.73 -15.47 1.93
N TYR A 43 -9.30 -15.91 3.06
CA TYR A 43 -8.90 -17.20 3.64
C TYR A 43 -9.46 -18.42 2.90
N GLU A 44 -10.45 -18.26 2.03
CA GLU A 44 -10.94 -19.32 1.13
C GLU A 44 -9.94 -19.62 -0.01
N HIS A 45 -9.05 -18.68 -0.33
CA HIS A 45 -8.02 -18.84 -1.35
C HIS A 45 -6.64 -19.10 -0.73
N ALA A 46 -6.32 -20.38 -0.48
CA ALA A 46 -5.04 -20.79 0.10
C ALA A 46 -3.81 -20.21 -0.63
N THR A 47 -3.84 -20.14 -1.96
CA THR A 47 -2.75 -19.57 -2.76
C THR A 47 -2.54 -18.07 -2.47
N LEU A 48 -3.63 -17.31 -2.31
CA LEU A 48 -3.54 -15.88 -1.98
C LEU A 48 -2.97 -15.67 -0.58
N VAL A 49 -3.40 -16.47 0.39
CA VAL A 49 -2.86 -16.43 1.77
C VAL A 49 -1.36 -16.69 1.77
N VAL A 50 -0.91 -17.76 1.10
CA VAL A 50 0.50 -18.14 1.09
C VAL A 50 1.32 -17.06 0.38
N ALA A 51 0.85 -16.60 -0.78
CA ALA A 51 1.51 -15.53 -1.53
C ALA A 51 1.61 -14.24 -0.70
N ALA A 52 0.52 -13.81 -0.06
CA ALA A 52 0.51 -12.62 0.79
C ALA A 52 1.42 -12.77 2.02
N THR A 53 1.48 -13.97 2.61
CA THR A 53 2.33 -14.26 3.78
C THR A 53 3.80 -14.05 3.43
N TYR A 54 4.27 -14.67 2.34
CA TYR A 54 5.65 -14.50 1.89
C TYR A 54 5.94 -13.12 1.31
N ALA A 55 5.00 -12.55 0.55
CA ALA A 55 5.15 -11.19 0.01
C ALA A 55 5.34 -10.16 1.12
N THR A 56 4.61 -10.30 2.24
CA THR A 56 4.74 -9.41 3.40
C THR A 56 6.14 -9.48 4.00
N VAL A 57 6.67 -10.68 4.25
CA VAL A 57 8.01 -10.87 4.83
C VAL A 57 9.09 -10.37 3.87
N PHE A 58 9.00 -10.77 2.60
CA PHE A 58 9.94 -10.37 1.57
C PHE A 58 9.97 -8.85 1.42
N PHE A 59 8.79 -8.22 1.31
CA PHE A 59 8.69 -6.77 1.20
C PHE A 59 9.27 -6.08 2.44
N GLN A 60 9.02 -6.59 3.65
CA GLN A 60 9.52 -5.95 4.87
C GLN A 60 11.05 -5.91 4.95
N ILE A 61 11.71 -6.98 4.50
CA ILE A 61 13.17 -7.04 4.42
C ILE A 61 13.65 -6.17 3.25
N ALA A 62 13.04 -6.30 2.08
CA ALA A 62 13.41 -5.55 0.88
C ALA A 62 13.26 -4.02 1.06
N PHE A 63 12.23 -3.57 1.78
CA PHE A 63 11.95 -2.16 2.04
C PHE A 63 13.17 -1.41 2.59
N SER A 64 13.88 -2.02 3.53
CA SER A 64 15.09 -1.44 4.14
C SER A 64 16.20 -1.22 3.12
N PHE A 65 16.38 -2.14 2.18
CA PHE A 65 17.35 -2.02 1.09
C PHE A 65 16.87 -1.05 -0.01
N LEU A 66 15.58 -1.05 -0.34
CA LEU A 66 14.99 -0.14 -1.33
C LEU A 66 15.10 1.32 -0.89
N LEU A 67 15.05 1.61 0.41
CA LEU A 67 15.22 2.97 0.94
C LEU A 67 16.64 3.53 0.78
N LEU A 68 17.66 2.67 0.73
CA LEU A 68 19.07 3.08 0.57
C LEU A 68 19.27 3.79 -0.77
N LYS A 69 18.61 3.31 -1.84
CA LYS A 69 18.71 3.90 -3.17
C LYS A 69 17.64 4.97 -3.38
N ARG A 70 18.07 6.23 -3.58
CA ARG A 70 17.16 7.38 -3.72
C ARG A 70 16.14 7.24 -4.87
N SER A 71 16.51 6.54 -5.95
CA SER A 71 15.61 6.27 -7.09
C SER A 71 14.50 5.25 -6.78
N LEU A 72 14.70 4.37 -5.79
CA LEU A 72 13.75 3.32 -5.42
C LEU A 72 12.82 3.71 -4.27
N ARG A 73 13.08 4.84 -3.61
CA ARG A 73 12.26 5.35 -2.51
C ARG A 73 10.77 5.47 -2.85
N PRO A 74 10.36 5.97 -4.03
CA PRO A 74 8.93 6.04 -4.36
C PRO A 74 8.27 4.66 -4.43
N PHE A 75 8.98 3.65 -4.95
CA PHE A 75 8.49 2.27 -5.01
C PHE A 75 8.42 1.63 -3.63
N ALA A 76 9.42 1.88 -2.78
CA ALA A 76 9.41 1.44 -1.39
C ALA A 76 8.20 2.02 -0.63
N VAL A 77 7.98 3.33 -0.73
CA VAL A 77 6.86 4.01 -0.06
C VAL A 77 5.52 3.53 -0.62
N ALA A 78 5.37 3.40 -1.95
CA ALA A 78 4.13 2.90 -2.55
C ALA A 78 3.81 1.47 -2.10
N GLY A 79 4.82 0.58 -2.04
CA GLY A 79 4.64 -0.77 -1.52
C GLY A 79 4.28 -0.80 -0.04
N GLY A 80 4.86 0.09 0.77
CA GLY A 80 4.56 0.20 2.21
C GLY A 80 3.13 0.65 2.45
N ILE A 81 2.69 1.66 1.70
CA ILE A 81 1.31 2.14 1.74
C ILE A 81 0.36 1.04 1.31
N LEU A 82 0.66 0.31 0.24
CA LEU A 82 -0.18 -0.80 -0.23
C LEU A 82 -0.29 -1.91 0.83
N LEU A 83 0.83 -2.27 1.48
CA LEU A 83 0.84 -3.24 2.56
C LEU A 83 -0.05 -2.80 3.72
N HIS A 84 0.12 -1.57 4.19
CA HIS A 84 -0.65 -1.06 5.32
C HIS A 84 -2.12 -0.78 4.98
N LEU A 85 -2.44 -0.40 3.75
CA LEU A 85 -3.82 -0.34 3.28
C LEU A 85 -4.46 -1.73 3.27
N GLY A 86 -3.72 -2.76 2.84
CA GLY A 86 -4.16 -4.15 2.94
C GLY A 86 -4.45 -4.55 4.39
N ILE A 87 -3.55 -4.22 5.32
CA ILE A 87 -3.78 -4.46 6.76
C ILE A 87 -5.01 -3.68 7.25
N GLY A 88 -5.13 -2.39 6.99
CA GLY A 88 -6.27 -1.59 7.46
C GLY A 88 -7.61 -2.05 6.89
N LEU A 89 -7.63 -2.55 5.65
CA LEU A 89 -8.85 -3.01 4.99
C LEU A 89 -9.28 -4.41 5.48
N PHE A 90 -8.33 -5.34 5.57
CA PHE A 90 -8.63 -6.74 5.91
C PHE A 90 -8.49 -7.05 7.41
N MET A 91 -7.86 -6.14 8.17
CA MET A 91 -7.61 -6.28 9.60
C MET A 91 -8.11 -5.02 10.35
N SER A 92 -9.44 -4.91 10.55
CA SER A 92 -10.12 -3.74 11.14
C SER A 92 -9.53 -3.29 12.48
N GLY A 93 -9.18 -4.23 13.35
CA GLY A 93 -8.61 -3.90 14.67
C GLY A 93 -7.20 -3.29 14.60
N LEU A 94 -6.61 -3.18 13.40
CA LEU A 94 -5.30 -2.58 13.16
C LEU A 94 -5.38 -1.34 12.25
N VAL A 95 -6.55 -0.71 12.11
CA VAL A 95 -6.72 0.50 11.28
C VAL A 95 -5.88 1.66 11.80
N THR A 96 -5.84 1.91 13.11
CA THR A 96 -5.03 2.98 13.71
C THR A 96 -3.55 2.76 13.48
N PHE A 97 -3.06 1.52 13.70
CA PHE A 97 -1.70 1.12 13.38
C PHE A 97 -1.37 1.36 11.90
N SER A 98 -2.26 0.95 11.00
CA SER A 98 -2.08 1.12 9.55
C SER A 98 -2.03 2.59 9.15
N ALA A 99 -2.91 3.43 9.70
CA ALA A 99 -2.92 4.87 9.46
C ALA A 99 -1.63 5.54 9.95
N THR A 100 -1.14 5.18 11.14
CA THR A 100 0.13 5.68 11.67
C THR A 100 1.30 5.29 10.76
N MET A 101 1.35 4.05 10.30
CA MET A 101 2.43 3.59 9.42
C MET A 101 2.40 4.28 8.06
N ILE A 102 1.21 4.47 7.46
CA ILE A 102 1.04 5.23 6.22
C ILE A 102 1.53 6.68 6.39
N ALA A 103 1.18 7.34 7.49
CA ALA A 103 1.65 8.69 7.77
C ALA A 103 3.19 8.76 7.83
N LEU A 104 3.82 7.77 8.47
CA LEU A 104 5.27 7.70 8.59
C LEU A 104 5.95 7.40 7.24
N GLU A 105 5.32 6.62 6.36
CA GLU A 105 5.80 6.36 5.00
C GLU A 105 5.72 7.60 4.11
N LEU A 106 4.66 8.38 4.25
CA LEU A 106 4.50 9.66 3.55
C LEU A 106 5.60 10.65 3.95
N VAL A 107 6.03 10.68 5.21
CA VAL A 107 7.16 11.51 5.66
C VAL A 107 8.46 11.15 4.94
N ILE A 108 8.68 9.89 4.57
CA ILE A 108 9.90 9.43 3.87
C ILE A 108 10.00 10.02 2.45
N MET A 109 8.87 10.32 1.80
CA MET A 109 8.83 10.78 0.41
C MET A 109 9.36 12.22 0.24
N GLY A 110 9.26 13.05 1.29
CA GLY A 110 9.77 14.44 1.35
C GLY A 110 9.10 15.42 0.37
N ASP A 111 9.14 16.71 0.69
CA ASP A 111 8.38 17.79 0.00
C ASP A 111 8.62 17.87 -1.52
N GLY A 112 9.81 17.52 -1.98
CA GLY A 112 10.18 17.60 -3.40
C GLY A 112 9.38 16.68 -4.32
N HIS A 113 8.96 15.51 -3.83
CA HIS A 113 8.10 14.61 -4.59
C HIS A 113 6.64 15.06 -4.58
N TYR A 114 6.17 15.58 -3.45
CA TYR A 114 4.83 16.15 -3.33
C TYR A 114 4.64 17.34 -4.27
N LYS A 115 5.62 18.25 -4.36
CA LYS A 115 5.59 19.37 -5.30
C LYS A 115 5.51 18.89 -6.75
N ARG A 116 6.36 17.94 -7.16
CA ARG A 116 6.34 17.37 -8.52
C ARG A 116 5.03 16.64 -8.84
N LEU A 117 4.45 15.92 -7.87
CA LEU A 117 3.17 15.26 -8.04
C LEU A 117 2.03 16.30 -8.14
N ALA A 118 2.03 17.31 -7.28
CA ALA A 118 1.08 18.41 -7.32
C ALA A 118 1.14 19.18 -8.65
N ASP A 119 2.34 19.44 -9.19
CA ASP A 119 2.53 20.09 -10.48
C ASP A 119 2.00 19.23 -11.63
N ARG A 120 2.23 17.92 -11.60
CA ARG A 120 1.70 16.97 -12.60
C ARG A 120 0.17 16.87 -12.53
N VAL A 121 -0.39 16.77 -11.34
CA VAL A 121 -1.85 16.73 -11.12
C VAL A 121 -2.48 18.05 -11.55
N ARG A 122 -1.89 19.19 -11.19
CA ARG A 122 -2.34 20.52 -11.63
C ARG A 122 -2.31 20.66 -13.14
N LYS A 123 -1.24 20.21 -13.81
CA LYS A 123 -1.14 20.22 -15.27
C LYS A 123 -2.18 19.31 -15.93
N ALA A 124 -2.42 18.12 -15.37
CA ALA A 124 -3.44 17.19 -15.88
C ALA A 124 -4.87 17.73 -15.70
N LEU A 125 -5.17 18.35 -14.55
CA LEU A 125 -6.46 18.97 -14.27
C LEU A 125 -6.69 20.25 -15.09
N GLY A 126 -5.64 21.05 -15.31
CA GLY A 126 -5.67 22.22 -16.21
C GLY A 126 -5.94 21.79 -17.65
N SER A 127 -5.21 20.81 -18.15
CA SER A 127 -5.41 20.25 -19.49
C SER A 127 -6.82 19.68 -19.71
N ARG A 128 -7.45 19.09 -18.67
CA ARG A 128 -8.86 18.65 -18.75
C ARG A 128 -9.86 19.80 -18.79
N LYS A 129 -9.60 20.89 -18.05
CA LYS A 129 -10.45 22.10 -18.12
C LYS A 129 -10.36 22.75 -19.49
N ASP A 130 -9.16 22.82 -20.07
CA ASP A 130 -8.93 23.39 -21.41
C ASP A 130 -9.61 22.56 -22.51
N LEU A 131 -9.56 21.22 -22.40
CA LEU A 131 -10.28 20.31 -23.30
C LEU A 131 -11.80 20.47 -23.19
N ALA A 132 -12.33 20.54 -21.96
CA ALA A 132 -13.76 20.74 -21.73
C ALA A 132 -14.24 22.09 -22.26
N ALA A 133 -13.43 23.15 -22.11
CA ALA A 133 -13.74 24.47 -22.67
C ALA A 133 -13.72 24.47 -24.21
N THR A 134 -12.82 23.72 -24.83
CA THR A 134 -12.73 23.61 -26.30
C THR A 134 -13.91 22.82 -26.88
N VAL A 135 -14.31 21.71 -26.25
CA VAL A 135 -15.47 20.89 -26.68
C VAL A 135 -16.80 21.64 -26.52
N LEU A 136 -16.95 22.47 -25.49
CA LEU A 136 -18.15 23.30 -25.30
C LEU A 136 -18.18 24.54 -26.20
N ALA A 137 -17.05 24.92 -26.80
CA ALA A 137 -16.93 26.07 -27.69
C ALA A 137 -17.06 25.70 -29.17
N GLU A 138 -17.09 24.41 -29.54
CA GLU A 138 -17.38 24.01 -30.91
C GLU A 138 -18.86 24.28 -31.23
N PRO A 139 -19.18 25.18 -32.17
CA PRO A 139 -20.55 25.37 -32.60
C PRO A 139 -21.00 24.12 -33.34
N VAL A 140 -22.12 23.54 -32.89
CA VAL A 140 -22.84 22.48 -33.61
C VAL A 140 -23.08 22.98 -35.04
N LYS A 141 -22.29 22.48 -36.00
CA LYS A 141 -22.57 22.70 -37.42
C LYS A 141 -23.87 21.97 -37.73
N SER A 142 -24.96 22.73 -37.76
CA SER A 142 -26.26 22.27 -38.26
C SER A 142 -26.10 21.90 -39.74
N SER A 143 -26.29 20.61 -40.03
CA SER A 143 -26.49 20.10 -41.40
C SER A 143 -27.89 20.43 -41.90
#